data_AF-A0A537TFN1-F1
#
_entry.id   AF-A0A537TFN1-F1
#
_cell.length_a   1.000
_cell.length_b   1.000
_cell.length_c   1.000
_cell.angle_alpha   90.00
_cell.angle_beta   90.00
_cell.angle_gamma   90.00
#
_symmetry.space_group_name_H-M   'P 1'
#
loop_
_entity.id
_entity.type
_entity.pdbx_description
1 polymer ?
#
loop_
_entity_poly.entity_id
_entity_poly.type
_entity_poly.pdbx_seq_one_letter_code
_entity_poly.pdbx_strand_id
1 'polypeptide(L)'
;MLLAALALAAPKPSDPKECPVTERSLDAIEAAIEQAATCQQSMDIFEACAYVASGDVPLGQAVIRKCEGDFVTKLDASRKRAYEQKIKRCWRKYRHELGTMYRSFEAMCAAAVAQDYSRRFLAGTKKRK
;
A
#
# COMPACT_ATOMS: atom_id res chain seq x y z
N MET A 1 -37.89 10.94 -35.74
CA MET A 1 -36.93 10.17 -34.93
C MET A 1 -36.11 11.16 -34.11
N LEU A 2 -36.37 11.29 -32.80
CA LEU A 2 -35.54 12.08 -31.89
C LEU A 2 -34.45 11.19 -31.30
N LEU A 3 -33.19 11.50 -31.59
CA LEU A 3 -32.03 10.93 -30.89
C LEU A 3 -31.76 11.78 -29.65
N ALA A 4 -32.16 11.31 -28.48
CA ALA A 4 -31.75 11.88 -27.20
C ALA A 4 -30.31 11.44 -26.90
N ALA A 5 -29.37 12.38 -26.89
CA ALA A 5 -28.00 12.14 -26.48
C ALA A 5 -27.94 12.06 -24.94
N LEU A 6 -27.67 10.87 -24.39
CA LEU A 6 -27.32 10.72 -22.98
C LEU A 6 -25.88 11.19 -22.77
N ALA A 7 -25.70 12.35 -22.13
CA ALA A 7 -24.40 12.79 -21.63
C ALA A 7 -24.02 11.96 -20.39
N LEU A 8 -23.01 11.10 -20.51
CA LEU A 8 -22.39 10.47 -19.33
C LEU A 8 -21.59 11.52 -18.57
N ALA A 9 -22.03 11.88 -17.37
CA ALA A 9 -21.22 12.69 -16.46
C ALA A 9 -20.00 11.87 -16.02
N ALA A 10 -18.79 12.37 -16.33
CA ALA A 10 -17.57 11.80 -15.79
C ALA A 10 -17.54 11.97 -14.26
N PRO A 11 -17.12 10.96 -13.49
CA PRO A 11 -16.94 11.12 -12.05
C PRO A 11 -15.95 12.26 -11.78
N LYS A 12 -16.31 13.16 -10.86
CA LYS A 12 -15.43 14.26 -10.46
C LYS A 12 -14.13 13.67 -9.88
N PRO A 13 -12.95 14.24 -10.18
CA PRO A 13 -11.73 13.89 -9.48
C PRO A 13 -11.97 14.06 -7.98
N SER A 14 -11.70 13.03 -7.19
CA SER A 14 -11.66 13.14 -5.73
C SER A 14 -10.46 14.00 -5.35
N ASP A 15 -10.63 14.92 -4.40
CA ASP A 15 -9.53 15.73 -3.88
C ASP A 15 -8.39 14.83 -3.37
N PRO A 16 -7.11 15.21 -3.57
CA PRO A 16 -5.99 14.49 -3.02
C PRO A 16 -6.19 14.33 -1.51
N LYS A 17 -6.09 13.09 -0.99
CA LYS A 17 -6.16 12.87 0.46
C LYS A 17 -4.97 13.57 1.10
N GLU A 18 -5.24 14.55 1.95
CA GLU A 18 -4.19 15.19 2.74
C GLU A 18 -3.60 14.19 3.74
N CYS A 19 -2.28 14.22 3.92
CA CYS A 19 -1.63 13.42 4.96
C CYS A 19 -2.17 13.82 6.34
N PRO A 20 -2.74 12.87 7.11
CA PRO A 20 -3.40 13.14 8.38
C PRO A 20 -2.42 13.41 9.54
N VAL A 21 -1.11 13.29 9.29
CA VAL A 21 -0.07 13.53 10.29
C VAL A 21 0.35 15.00 10.23
N THR A 22 0.04 15.75 11.29
CA THR A 22 0.36 17.18 11.39
C THR A 22 1.87 17.42 11.42
N GLU A 23 2.58 16.61 12.20
CA GLU A 23 4.04 16.61 12.22
C GLU A 23 4.55 15.85 10.99
N ARG A 24 4.93 16.58 9.93
CA ARG A 24 5.42 15.98 8.67
C ARG A 24 6.86 15.43 8.78
N SER A 25 7.24 14.93 9.96
CA SER A 25 8.50 14.24 10.18
C SER A 25 8.35 12.76 9.79
N LEU A 26 9.47 12.16 9.37
CA LEU A 26 9.49 10.76 8.96
C LEU A 26 9.02 9.83 10.09
N ASP A 27 9.52 10.07 11.30
CA ASP A 27 9.22 9.25 12.48
C ASP A 27 7.75 9.35 12.88
N ALA A 28 7.15 10.54 12.83
CA ALA A 28 5.74 10.72 13.14
C ALA A 28 4.83 10.01 12.12
N ILE A 29 5.20 10.04 10.83
CA ILE A 29 4.46 9.32 9.79
C ILE A 29 4.63 7.82 9.95
N GLU A 30 5.84 7.32 10.18
CA GLU A 30 6.08 5.89 10.42
C GLU A 30 5.28 5.39 11.64
N ALA A 31 5.32 6.13 12.75
CA ALA A 31 4.57 5.80 13.95
C ALA A 31 3.04 5.75 13.69
N ALA A 32 2.50 6.69 12.92
CA ALA A 32 1.09 6.69 12.53
C ALA A 32 0.72 5.46 11.67
N ILE A 33 1.59 5.08 10.73
CA ILE A 33 1.42 3.88 9.90
C ILE A 33 1.39 2.60 10.74
N GLU A 34 2.27 2.47 11.73
CA GLU A 34 2.33 1.31 12.62
C GLU A 34 1.12 1.22 13.56
N GLN A 35 0.70 2.36 14.09
CA GLN A 35 -0.42 2.49 15.04
C GLN A 35 -1.81 2.40 14.38
N ALA A 36 -1.90 2.53 13.06
CA ALA A 36 -3.16 2.40 12.30
C ALA A 36 -3.95 1.16 12.74
N ALA A 37 -5.28 1.17 12.77
CA ALA A 37 -6.02 0.00 13.30
C ALA A 37 -5.98 -1.20 12.33
N THR A 38 -5.80 -0.97 11.04
CA THR A 38 -5.83 -2.01 9.99
C THR A 38 -4.74 -1.81 8.96
N CYS A 39 -4.40 -2.87 8.21
CA CYS A 39 -3.55 -2.80 7.03
C CYS A 39 -4.03 -1.74 6.01
N GLN A 40 -5.34 -1.64 5.78
CA GLN A 40 -5.88 -0.64 4.84
C GLN A 40 -5.63 0.79 5.32
N GLN A 41 -5.89 1.08 6.61
CA GLN A 41 -5.62 2.41 7.16
C GLN A 41 -4.12 2.74 7.15
N SER A 42 -3.26 1.76 7.39
CA SER A 42 -1.81 1.90 7.30
C SER A 42 -1.36 2.32 5.89
N MET A 43 -1.90 1.65 4.87
CA MET A 43 -1.67 2.02 3.47
C MET A 43 -2.24 3.39 3.13
N ASP A 44 -3.45 3.72 3.58
CA ASP A 44 -4.09 5.02 3.31
C ASP A 44 -3.25 6.19 3.87
N ILE A 45 -2.65 6.03 5.06
CA ILE A 45 -1.72 7.01 5.63
C ILE A 45 -0.46 7.12 4.77
N PHE A 46 0.14 5.98 4.38
CA PHE A 46 1.33 6.00 3.54
C PHE A 46 1.08 6.70 2.20
N GLU A 47 -0.03 6.40 1.52
CA GLU A 47 -0.40 7.03 0.25
C GLU A 47 -0.58 8.55 0.38
N ALA A 48 -1.20 9.01 1.47
CA ALA A 48 -1.43 10.42 1.71
C ALA A 48 -0.15 11.18 2.11
N CYS A 49 0.79 10.51 2.80
CA CYS A 49 1.99 11.10 3.39
C CYS A 49 3.29 10.88 2.61
N ALA A 50 3.23 10.20 1.45
CA ALA A 50 4.42 9.83 0.70
C ALA A 50 5.27 11.05 0.31
N TYR A 51 6.59 10.92 0.49
CA TYR A 51 7.58 11.91 0.07
C TYR A 51 7.90 11.83 -1.43
N VAL A 52 7.57 10.71 -2.08
CA VAL A 52 8.01 10.38 -3.45
C VAL A 52 9.55 10.36 -3.53
N ALA A 53 10.17 9.87 -2.46
CA ALA A 53 11.63 9.83 -2.27
C ALA A 53 12.05 8.67 -1.37
N SER A 54 13.34 8.60 -1.00
CA SER A 54 13.89 7.52 -0.19
C SER A 54 13.32 7.45 1.23
N GLY A 55 12.69 8.52 1.72
CA GLY A 55 11.94 8.52 2.98
C GLY A 55 10.78 7.52 2.98
N ASP A 56 10.25 7.15 1.81
CA ASP A 56 9.15 6.19 1.70
C ASP A 56 9.58 4.73 1.95
N VAL A 57 10.88 4.45 2.00
CA VAL A 57 11.39 3.10 2.24
C VAL A 57 10.99 2.58 3.63
N PRO A 58 11.31 3.25 4.75
CA PRO A 58 10.84 2.82 6.07
C PRO A 58 9.31 2.87 6.19
N LEU A 59 8.64 3.87 5.60
CA LEU A 59 7.17 3.95 5.61
C LEU A 59 6.52 2.73 4.95
N GLY A 60 7.01 2.34 3.76
CA GLY A 60 6.54 1.13 3.08
C GLY A 60 6.82 -0.14 3.88
N GLN A 61 7.95 -0.22 4.58
CA GLN A 61 8.25 -1.34 5.47
C GLN A 61 7.28 -1.41 6.66
N ALA A 62 6.91 -0.27 7.25
CA ALA A 62 5.91 -0.21 8.32
C ALA A 62 4.53 -0.72 7.84
N VAL A 63 4.10 -0.32 6.63
CA VAL A 63 2.87 -0.88 6.02
C VAL A 63 2.98 -2.39 5.82
N ILE A 64 4.12 -2.88 5.31
CA ILE A 64 4.33 -4.33 5.11
C ILE A 64 4.19 -5.07 6.44
N ARG A 65 4.88 -4.62 7.50
CA ARG A 65 4.78 -5.23 8.85
C ARG A 65 3.33 -5.25 9.33
N LYS A 66 2.61 -4.15 9.15
CA LYS A 66 1.20 -4.05 9.56
C LYS A 66 0.32 -5.05 8.84
N CYS A 67 0.46 -5.14 7.52
CA CYS A 67 -0.34 -6.03 6.68
C CYS A 67 0.00 -7.51 6.87
N GLU A 68 1.28 -7.84 7.08
CA GLU A 68 1.71 -9.21 7.35
C GLU A 68 1.09 -9.80 8.61
N GLY A 69 0.80 -8.97 9.61
CA GLY A 69 0.10 -9.37 10.84
C GLY A 69 -1.25 -10.07 10.59
N ASP A 70 -1.92 -9.80 9.47
CA ASP A 70 -3.19 -10.44 9.15
C ASP A 70 -3.04 -11.90 8.70
N PHE A 71 -1.99 -12.22 7.95
CA PHE A 71 -1.95 -13.43 7.13
C PHE A 71 -0.64 -14.24 7.20
N VAL A 72 0.53 -13.64 7.46
CA VAL A 72 1.83 -14.27 7.14
C VAL A 72 2.07 -15.56 7.91
N THR A 73 1.65 -15.63 9.17
CA THR A 73 1.77 -16.81 10.04
C THR A 73 0.77 -17.91 9.71
N LYS A 74 -0.23 -17.62 8.87
CA LYS A 74 -1.33 -18.52 8.50
C LYS A 74 -1.17 -19.08 7.09
N LEU A 75 -0.12 -18.68 6.37
CA LEU A 75 0.19 -19.21 5.04
C LEU A 75 0.96 -20.53 5.13
N ASP A 76 0.66 -21.45 4.21
CA ASP A 76 1.55 -22.58 3.93
C ASP A 76 2.86 -22.11 3.27
N ALA A 77 3.85 -23.01 3.24
CA ALA A 77 5.19 -22.71 2.73
C ALA A 77 5.20 -22.23 1.26
N SER A 78 4.33 -22.79 0.41
CA SER A 78 4.26 -22.43 -1.01
C SER A 78 3.72 -21.01 -1.18
N ARG A 79 2.62 -20.68 -0.49
CA ARG A 79 2.02 -19.34 -0.51
C ARG A 79 2.94 -18.30 0.10
N LYS A 80 3.63 -18.63 1.20
CA LYS A 80 4.63 -17.75 1.82
C LYS A 80 5.77 -17.45 0.84
N ARG A 81 6.33 -18.47 0.20
CA ARG A 81 7.36 -18.29 -0.84
C ARG A 81 6.85 -17.44 -2.00
N ALA A 82 5.62 -17.66 -2.46
CA ALA A 82 5.05 -16.86 -3.55
C ALA A 82 4.92 -15.37 -3.18
N TYR A 83 4.51 -15.07 -1.95
CA TYR A 83 4.46 -13.72 -1.39
C TYR A 83 5.85 -13.07 -1.33
N GLU A 84 6.83 -13.74 -0.71
CA GLU A 84 8.21 -13.24 -0.58
C GLU A 84 8.83 -12.93 -1.94
N GLN A 85 8.58 -13.77 -2.95
CA GLN A 85 9.07 -13.52 -4.31
C GLN A 85 8.42 -12.29 -4.96
N LYS A 86 7.15 -11.97 -4.66
CA LYS A 86 6.51 -10.73 -5.14
C LYS A 86 7.13 -9.51 -4.48
N ILE A 87 7.30 -9.54 -3.16
CA ILE A 87 7.97 -8.46 -2.41
C ILE A 87 9.40 -8.25 -2.95
N LYS A 88 10.17 -9.32 -3.12
CA LYS A 88 11.53 -9.26 -3.68
C LYS A 88 11.56 -8.68 -5.10
N ARG A 89 10.56 -8.94 -5.92
CA ARG A 89 10.46 -8.34 -7.27
C ARG A 89 10.24 -6.84 -7.20
N CYS A 90 9.39 -6.35 -6.29
CA CYS A 90 9.20 -4.91 -6.07
C CYS A 90 10.52 -4.22 -5.72
N TRP A 91 11.23 -4.71 -4.70
CA TRP A 91 12.51 -4.12 -4.24
C TRP A 91 13.67 -4.20 -5.23
N ARG A 92 13.54 -4.98 -6.31
CA ARG A 92 14.58 -5.11 -7.35
C ARG A 92 14.19 -4.43 -8.65
N LYS A 93 12.97 -3.89 -8.75
CA LYS A 93 12.39 -3.43 -10.01
C LYS A 93 13.23 -2.31 -10.64
N TYR A 94 13.75 -1.40 -9.82
CA TYR A 94 14.47 -0.22 -10.28
C TYR A 94 15.91 -0.19 -9.76
N ARG A 95 16.51 -1.33 -9.41
CA ARG A 95 17.86 -1.41 -8.80
C ARG A 95 19.00 -0.77 -9.60
N HIS A 96 18.79 -0.53 -10.90
CA HIS A 96 19.77 0.09 -11.80
C HIS A 96 19.47 1.56 -12.10
N GLU A 97 18.33 2.07 -11.61
CA GLU A 97 17.93 3.45 -11.79
C GLU A 97 18.50 4.34 -10.68
N LEU A 98 18.97 5.51 -11.08
CA LEU A 98 19.47 6.55 -10.18
C LEU A 98 18.34 7.45 -9.68
N GLY A 99 18.49 7.97 -8.46
CA GLY A 99 17.52 8.88 -7.86
C GLY A 99 16.59 8.23 -6.84
N THR A 100 16.11 9.05 -5.91
CA THR A 100 15.35 8.62 -4.73
C THR A 100 13.89 8.30 -5.05
N MET A 101 13.33 8.88 -6.11
CA MET A 101 11.99 8.59 -6.60
C MET A 101 11.77 7.09 -6.85
N TYR A 102 12.76 6.41 -7.44
CA TYR A 102 12.65 4.97 -7.69
C TYR A 102 12.62 4.14 -6.41
N ARG A 103 13.25 4.59 -5.32
CA ARG A 103 13.16 3.91 -4.01
C ARG A 103 11.75 3.99 -3.45
N SER A 104 11.08 5.14 -3.62
CA SER A 104 9.67 5.30 -3.26
C SER A 104 8.78 4.35 -4.06
N PHE A 105 8.99 4.27 -5.39
CA PHE A 105 8.20 3.36 -6.23
C PHE A 105 8.36 1.88 -5.85
N GLU A 106 9.57 1.47 -5.44
CA GLU A 106 9.81 0.12 -4.93
C GLU A 106 9.07 -0.12 -3.60
N ALA A 107 9.12 0.84 -2.68
CA ALA A 107 8.45 0.77 -1.38
C ALA A 107 6.93 0.70 -1.52
N MET A 108 6.35 1.56 -2.37
CA MET A 108 4.93 1.55 -2.72
C MET A 108 4.49 0.22 -3.35
N CYS A 109 5.27 -0.32 -4.29
CA CYS A 109 5.00 -1.62 -4.89
C CYS A 109 4.93 -2.73 -3.81
N ALA A 110 5.92 -2.76 -2.90
CA ALA A 110 5.99 -3.80 -1.88
C ALA A 110 4.84 -3.67 -0.86
N ALA A 111 4.52 -2.45 -0.42
CA ALA A 111 3.38 -2.17 0.45
C ALA A 111 2.05 -2.58 -0.19
N ALA A 112 1.83 -2.26 -1.46
CA ALA A 112 0.62 -2.66 -2.20
C ALA A 112 0.49 -4.19 -2.34
N VAL A 113 1.61 -4.91 -2.50
CA VAL A 113 1.60 -6.39 -2.49
C VAL A 113 1.14 -6.92 -1.13
N ALA A 114 1.65 -6.37 -0.02
CA ALA A 114 1.24 -6.78 1.32
C ALA A 114 -0.25 -6.47 1.58
N GLN A 115 -0.73 -5.30 1.15
CA GLN A 115 -2.13 -4.90 1.24
C GLN A 115 -3.06 -5.86 0.48
N ASP A 116 -2.71 -6.24 -0.75
CA ASP A 116 -3.51 -7.17 -1.54
C ASP A 116 -3.60 -8.56 -0.87
N TYR A 117 -2.52 -9.04 -0.26
CA TYR A 117 -2.52 -10.31 0.48
C TYR A 117 -3.39 -10.25 1.73
N SER A 118 -3.28 -9.18 2.54
CA SER A 118 -4.15 -8.95 3.70
C SER A 118 -5.63 -8.94 3.27
N ARG A 119 -5.98 -8.14 2.25
CA ARG A 119 -7.36 -8.04 1.75
C ARG A 119 -7.92 -9.38 1.31
N ARG A 120 -7.16 -10.16 0.52
CA ARG A 120 -7.59 -11.50 0.07
C ARG A 120 -7.75 -12.47 1.22
N PHE A 121 -6.83 -12.44 2.18
CA PHE A 121 -6.90 -13.29 3.36
C PHE A 121 -8.15 -12.99 4.19
N LEU A 122 -8.39 -11.71 4.52
CA LEU A 122 -9.54 -11.27 5.31
C LEU A 122 -10.88 -11.47 4.57
N ALA A 123 -10.93 -11.31 3.25
CA ALA A 123 -12.12 -11.66 2.47
C ALA A 123 -12.41 -13.17 2.52
N GLY A 124 -11.36 -13.99 2.48
CA GLY A 124 -11.47 -15.44 2.61
C GLY A 124 -11.94 -15.90 4.00
N THR A 125 -11.54 -15.22 5.08
CA THR A 125 -12.01 -15.54 6.44
C THR A 125 -13.47 -15.15 6.65
N LYS A 126 -13.93 -14.01 6.11
CA LYS A 126 -15.35 -13.61 6.18
C LYS A 126 -16.29 -14.61 5.51
N LYS A 127 -15.88 -15.24 4.40
CA LYS A 127 -16.67 -16.27 3.70
C LYS A 127 -16.77 -17.61 4.44
N ARG A 128 -15.93 -17.84 5.45
CA ARG A 128 -15.89 -19.10 6.23
C ARG A 128 -16.68 -19.01 7.54
N LYS A 129 -17.16 -17.82 7.90
CA LYS A 129 -18.08 -17.58 9.01
C LYS A 129 -19.50 -17.54 8.45
#